data_AF-A0A1F3BBC1-F1
#
_entry.id   AF-A0A1F3BBC1-F1
#
_cell.length_a   1.000
_cell.length_b   1.000
_cell.length_c   1.000
_cell.angle_alpha   90.00
_cell.angle_beta   90.00
_cell.angle_gamma   90.00
#
_symmetry.space_group_name_H-M   'P 1'
#
loop_
_entity.id
_entity.type
_entity.pdbx_description
1 polymer ?
#
loop_
_entity_poly.entity_id
_entity_poly.type
_entity_poly.pdbx_seq_one_letter_code
_entity_poly.pdbx_strand_id
1 'polypeptide(L)' 'MNVELRATGPSWVRVVADGESAFQGILEAGDVRRWHAERRLTIRVGNSPAVEVRVNGEAFKPPPRRQVWEESFEAP' A
#
# COMPACT_ATOMS: atom_id res chain seq x y z
N MET A 1 -13.14 -3.51 -1.23
CA MET A 1 -12.06 -3.10 -2.16
C MET A 1 -10.83 -3.94 -1.90
N ASN A 2 -10.04 -4.25 -2.92
CA ASN A 2 -8.80 -5.02 -2.77
C ASN A 2 -7.60 -4.14 -3.10
N VAL A 3 -6.59 -4.14 -2.24
CA VAL A 3 -5.32 -3.44 -2.51
C VAL A 3 -4.18 -4.45 -2.44
N GLU A 4 -3.40 -4.52 -3.52
CA GLU A 4 -2.21 -5.33 -3.63
C GLU A 4 -0.98 -4.41 -3.62
N LEU A 5 0.05 -4.81 -2.87
CA LEU A 5 1.34 -4.15 -2.88
C LEU A 5 2.42 -5.19 -3.16
N ARG A 6 3.27 -4.88 -4.14
CA ARG A 6 4.47 -5.65 -4.47
C ARG A 6 5.70 -4.81 -4.18
N ALA A 7 6.63 -5.34 -3.39
CA ALA A 7 7.88 -4.68 -3.09
C ALA A 7 8.96 -5.05 -4.12
N THR A 8 9.63 -4.03 -4.67
CA THR A 8 10.79 -4.18 -5.56
C THR A 8 12.11 -3.96 -4.81
N GLY A 9 12.05 -3.50 -3.57
CA GLY A 9 13.15 -3.34 -2.62
C GLY A 9 12.62 -3.14 -1.20
N PRO A 10 13.52 -3.01 -0.20
CA PRO A 10 13.13 -2.84 1.19
C PRO A 10 12.29 -1.57 1.38
N SER A 11 11.12 -1.71 2.00
CA SER A 11 10.24 -0.58 2.30
C SER A 11 9.43 -0.86 3.56
N TRP A 12 9.45 0.08 4.50
CA TRP A 12 8.51 0.04 5.61
C TRP A 12 7.11 0.40 5.10
N VAL A 13 6.12 -0.41 5.46
CA VAL A 13 4.72 -0.25 5.07
C VAL A 13 3.83 -0.35 6.31
N ARG A 14 2.83 0.53 6.38
CA ARG A 14 1.72 0.44 7.32
C ARG A 14 0.40 0.45 6.55
N VAL A 15 -0.52 -0.44 6.92
CA VAL A 15 -1.84 -0.55 6.33
C VAL A 15 -2.89 -0.53 7.43
N VAL A 16 -3.90 0.33 7.25
CA VAL A 16 -5.10 0.39 8.08
C VAL A 16 -6.30 0.08 7.20
N ALA A 17 -7.07 -0.95 7.53
CA ALA A 17 -8.27 -1.37 6.82
C ALA A 17 -9.48 -1.15 7.74
N ASP A 18 -10.45 -0.35 7.30
CA ASP A 18 -11.69 -0.05 8.03
C ASP A 18 -11.50 0.41 9.48
N GLY A 19 -10.40 1.12 9.73
CA GLY A 19 -10.04 1.64 11.06
C GLY A 19 -9.16 0.72 11.89
N GLU A 20 -8.91 -0.52 11.44
CA GLU A 20 -8.06 -1.49 12.13
C GLU A 20 -6.67 -1.61 11.48
N SER A 21 -5.63 -1.77 12.30
CA SER A 21 -4.26 -1.96 11.83
C SER A 21 -4.10 -3.34 11.20
N ALA A 22 -4.08 -3.41 9.87
CA ALA A 22 -3.97 -4.65 9.11
C ALA A 22 -2.52 -5.12 8.93
N PHE A 23 -1.56 -4.20 8.86
CA PHE A 23 -0.14 -4.53 8.72
C PHE A 23 0.75 -3.37 9.17
N GLN A 24 1.91 -3.69 9.75
CA GLN A 24 3.00 -2.73 9.95
C GLN A 24 4.33 -3.48 9.97
N GLY A 25 5.24 -3.17 9.05
CA GLY A 25 6.53 -3.85 8.96
C GLY A 25 7.32 -3.49 7.72
N ILE A 26 8.50 -4.10 7.57
CA ILE A 26 9.30 -3.99 6.35
C ILE A 26 8.84 -5.09 5.39
N LEU A 27 8.66 -4.71 4.12
CA LEU A 27 8.57 -5.64 3.00
C LEU A 27 9.92 -5.67 2.29
N GLU A 28 10.35 -6.86 1.91
CA GLU A 28 11.58 -7.10 1.18
C GLU A 28 11.31 -7.25 -0.33
N ALA A 29 12.36 -7.17 -1.15
CA ALA A 29 12.23 -7.36 -2.58
C ALA A 29 11.57 -8.71 -2.91
N GLY A 30 10.52 -8.69 -3.73
CA GLY A 30 9.74 -9.87 -4.11
C GLY A 30 8.53 -10.16 -3.23
N ASP A 31 8.40 -9.49 -2.07
CA ASP A 31 7.19 -9.62 -1.25
C ASP A 31 5.96 -9.13 -2.00
N VAL A 32 4.88 -9.89 -1.89
CA VAL A 32 3.55 -9.52 -2.35
C VAL A 32 2.58 -9.65 -1.18
N ARG A 33 1.82 -8.60 -0.92
CA ARG A 33 0.76 -8.56 0.11
C ARG A 33 -0.52 -8.05 -0.50
N ARG A 34 -1.65 -8.54 0.04
CA ARG A 34 -2.99 -8.13 -0.36
C ARG A 34 -3.81 -7.87 0.88
N TRP A 35 -4.61 -6.82 0.83
CA TRP A 35 -5.54 -6.45 1.88
C TRP A 35 -6.91 -6.16 1.28
N HIS A 36 -7.93 -6.43 2.07
CA HIS A 36 -9.32 -6.10 1.75
C HIS A 36 -9.85 -5.11 2.79
N ALA A 37 -10.64 -4.14 2.34
CA ALA A 37 -11.42 -3.24 3.20
C ALA A 37 -12.81 -2.99 2.59
N GLU A 38 -13.84 -2.93 3.42
CA GLU A 38 -15.22 -2.67 3.02
C GLU A 38 -15.48 -1.19 2.70
N ARG A 39 -14.84 -0.26 3.42
CA ARG A 39 -15.11 1.18 3.34
C ARG A 39 -13.86 1.98 2.97
N ARG A 40 -12.78 1.80 3.74
CA ARG A 40 -11.56 2.62 3.60
C ARG A 40 -10.31 1.80 3.85
N LEU A 41 -9.29 1.99 3.01
CA LEU A 41 -7.96 1.43 3.22
C LEU A 41 -6.90 2.52 3.10
N THR A 42 -6.16 2.76 4.17
CA THR A 42 -5.05 3.72 4.20
C THR A 42 -3.73 2.97 4.13
N ILE A 43 -2.87 3.34 3.19
CA ILE A 43 -1.50 2.82 3.08
C ILE A 43 -0.52 3.95 3.33
N ARG A 44 0.50 3.68 4.14
CA ARG A 44 1.70 4.50 4.28
C ARG A 44 2.93 3.70 3.89
N VAL A 45 3.77 4.26 3.04
CA VAL A 45 5.00 3.64 2.54
C VAL A 45 6.18 4.55 2.83
N GLY A 46 7.25 4.00 3.40
CA GLY A 46 8.48 4.73 3.77
C GLY A 46 9.54 4.84 2.66
N ASN A 47 9.48 3.95 1.66
CA ASN A 47 10.30 3.99 0.45
C ASN A 47 9.39 3.74 -0.77
N SER A 48 8.63 4.75 -1.18
CA SER A 48 7.61 4.60 -2.24
C SER A 48 8.14 4.24 -3.63
N PRO A 49 9.38 4.62 -4.05
CA PRO A 49 9.95 4.09 -5.29
C PRO A 49 10.19 2.57 -5.29
N ALA A 50 10.26 1.94 -4.12
CA ALA A 50 10.51 0.50 -3.96
C ALA A 50 9.22 -0.33 -3.83
N VAL A 51 8.05 0.24 -4.12
CA VAL A 51 6.78 -0.48 -4.09
C VAL A 51 5.93 -0.17 -5.32
N GLU A 52 5.18 -1.17 -5.75
CA GLU A 52 4.13 -1.08 -6.77
C GLU A 52 2.79 -1.35 -6.09
N VAL A 53 1.79 -0.50 -6.31
CA VAL A 53 0.46 -0.63 -5.69
C VAL A 53 -0.58 -0.85 -6.77
N ARG A 54 -1.52 -1.76 -6.53
CA ARG A 54 -2.73 -1.94 -7.34
C ARG A 54 -3.97 -1.84 -6.48
N VAL A 55 -4.96 -1.07 -6.93
CA VAL A 55 -6.25 -0.89 -6.26
C VAL A 55 -7.33 -1.46 -7.16
N ASN A 56 -8.07 -2.43 -6.66
CA ASN A 56 -9.07 -3.20 -7.41
C ASN A 56 -8.53 -3.75 -8.75
N GLY A 57 -7.25 -4.11 -8.78
CA GLY A 57 -6.58 -4.65 -9.98
C GLY A 57 -5.92 -3.59 -10.88
N GLU A 58 -6.19 -2.31 -10.67
CA GLU A 58 -5.62 -1.21 -11.47
C GLU A 58 -4.35 -0.65 -10.84
N ALA A 59 -3.34 -0.35 -11.66
CA ALA A 59 -2.08 0.21 -11.18
C ALA A 59 -2.28 1.62 -10.61
N PHE A 60 -1.93 1.81 -9.34
CA PHE A 60 -1.90 3.11 -8.70
C PHE A 60 -0.51 3.73 -8.83
N LYS A 61 -0.44 4.96 -9.34
CA LYS A 61 0.81 5.71 -9.48
C LYS A 61 0.85 6.81 -8.42
N PRO A 62 1.67 6.69 -7.37
CA PRO A 62 1.85 7.79 -6.43
C PRO A 62 2.44 9.02 -7.15
N PRO A 63 2.19 10.24 -6.63
CA PRO A 63 2.77 11.46 -7.18
C PRO A 63 4.32 11.37 -7.27
N PRO A 64 4.94 11.93 -8.32
CA PRO A 64 6.39 11.89 -8.46
C PRO A 64 7.09 12.62 -7.30
N ARG A 65 8.28 12.11 -6.91
CA ARG A 65 9.21 12.70 -5.91
C ARG A 65 8.83 12.61 -4.42
N ARG A 66 8.16 11.54 -3.98
CA ARG A 66 8.04 11.24 -2.54
C ARG A 66 8.93 10.05 -2.16
N GLN A 67 9.64 10.15 -1.03
CA GLN A 67 10.23 8.98 -0.35
C GLN A 67 9.18 8.32 0.55
N VAL A 68 8.44 9.14 1.29
CA VAL A 68 7.30 8.70 2.12
C VAL A 68 6.00 9.16 1.48
N TRP A 69 5.07 8.22 1.30
CA TRP A 69 3.75 8.49 0.74
C TRP A 69 2.67 7.85 1.61
N GLU A 70 1.54 8.54 1.77
CA GLU A 70 0.36 8.06 2.47
C GLU A 70 -0.87 8.40 1.62
N GLU A 71 -1.77 7.45 1.46
CA GLU A 71 -3.01 7.62 0.69
C GLU A 71 -4.13 6.79 1.30
N SER A 72 -5.36 7.29 1.15
CA SER A 72 -6.55 6.54 1.52
C SER A 72 -7.37 6.23 0.27
N PHE A 73 -7.66 4.95 0.08
CA PHE A 73 -8.59 4.47 -0.92
C PHE A 73 -9.95 4.26 -0.26
N GLU A 74 -11.01 4.62 -0.98
CA GLU A 74 -12.40 4.40 -0.57
C GLU A 74 -13.04 3.38 -1.50
N ALA A 75 -13.92 2.54 -0.95
CA ALA A 75 -14.73 1.65 -1.77
C ALA A 75 -15.70 2.50 -2.62
N PRO A 76 -16.07 2.05 -3.83
CA PRO A 76 -17.07 2.71 -4.67
C PRO A 76 -18.42 2.90 -3.97
#